data_AF-A0A9P6MM86-F1
#
_entry.id   AF-A0A9P6MM86-F1
#
_cell.length_a   1.000
_cell.length_b   1.000
_cell.length_c   1.000
_cell.angle_alpha   90.00
_cell.angle_beta   90.00
_cell.angle_gamma   90.00
#
_symmetry.space_group_name_H-M   'P 1'
#
loop_
_entity.id
_entity.type
_entity.pdbx_description
1 polymer ?
#
loop_
_entity_poly.entity_id
_entity_poly.type
_entity_poly.pdbx_seq_one_letter_code
_entity_poly.pdbx_strand_id
1 'polypeptide(L)'
;MIAIPLNTSEHKYEVRSSNYLFTYYMATLSISTLILLILQEDMEQRGAYSPFRLLSCFTASIAIAFFFEAFPRKNTRVQQLARKEENLNDWQLANLFSRLSFHYFQHIVSIGATRPITGNDIANMTPDWVKTDVNYEHVAMYWEQDKTRCAAKGKQPSFLWTVMSAYKSQIAIIMTIRLLGYSLQYMSPILFGQLLKFIGDYSKAVKDGEEPPSMKVGFAITGAMLFSNIACQFALSNGLQIMTELGCQARAATVALIYRKALKLSPQARQSSSLGEITNHMAVDAEKWVDASTFFPMLITTP
;
A
#
# COMPACT_ATOMS: atom_id res chain seq x y z
N MET A 1 -0.69 -28.83 -12.42
CA MET A 1 -0.16 -29.80 -11.44
C MET A 1 1.29 -29.56 -11.02
N ILE A 2 2.11 -28.77 -11.74
CA ILE A 2 3.52 -28.49 -11.37
C ILE A 2 3.64 -27.39 -10.27
N ALA A 3 2.65 -26.51 -10.13
CA ALA A 3 2.72 -25.37 -9.21
C ALA A 3 2.79 -25.78 -7.73
N ILE A 4 2.13 -26.86 -7.31
CA ILE A 4 2.09 -27.28 -5.89
C ILE A 4 3.45 -27.85 -5.44
N PRO A 5 4.09 -28.79 -6.16
CA PRO A 5 5.45 -29.25 -5.83
C PRO A 5 6.49 -28.13 -5.90
N LEU A 6 6.34 -27.21 -6.86
CA LEU A 6 7.24 -26.07 -7.00
C LEU A 6 7.11 -25.12 -5.81
N ASN A 7 5.88 -24.72 -5.45
CA ASN A 7 5.62 -23.91 -4.26
C ASN A 7 6.10 -24.61 -2.98
N THR A 8 5.92 -25.93 -2.87
CA THR A 8 6.42 -26.71 -1.71
C THR A 8 7.95 -26.73 -1.65
N SER A 9 8.61 -26.77 -2.80
CA SER A 9 10.09 -26.72 -2.89
C SER A 9 10.60 -25.31 -2.59
N GLU A 10 9.93 -24.28 -3.11
CA GLU A 10 10.19 -22.89 -2.78
C GLU A 10 10.02 -22.65 -1.26
N HIS A 11 9.00 -23.25 -0.65
CA HIS A 11 8.75 -23.18 0.80
C HIS A 11 9.89 -23.78 1.66
N LYS A 12 10.69 -24.67 1.10
CA LYS A 12 11.82 -25.32 1.78
C LYS A 12 13.12 -24.52 1.71
N TYR A 13 13.26 -23.62 0.74
CA TYR A 13 14.54 -22.93 0.48
C TYR A 13 14.43 -21.42 0.47
N GLU A 14 13.26 -20.83 0.21
CA GLU A 14 13.08 -19.38 0.16
C GLU A 14 12.39 -18.83 1.41
N VAL A 15 12.95 -17.75 1.92
CA VAL A 15 12.47 -17.03 3.11
C VAL A 15 11.09 -16.37 2.86
N ARG A 16 10.82 -15.94 1.63
CA ARG A 16 9.57 -15.26 1.23
C ARG A 16 9.20 -15.58 -0.21
N SER A 17 7.93 -15.39 -0.54
CA SER A 17 7.43 -15.48 -1.91
C SER A 17 8.00 -14.36 -2.78
N SER A 18 8.33 -14.68 -4.03
CA SER A 18 8.83 -13.70 -5.00
C SER A 18 7.74 -12.69 -5.37
N ASN A 19 8.04 -11.40 -5.21
CA ASN A 19 7.15 -10.31 -5.64
C ASN A 19 6.80 -10.41 -7.13
N TYR A 20 7.72 -10.91 -7.96
CA TYR A 20 7.52 -11.11 -9.40
C TYR A 20 6.53 -12.23 -9.71
N LEU A 21 6.57 -13.31 -8.92
CA LEU A 21 5.65 -14.42 -9.08
C LEU A 21 4.23 -14.01 -8.67
N PHE A 22 4.11 -13.25 -7.58
CA PHE A 22 2.84 -12.68 -7.16
C PHE A 22 2.25 -11.73 -8.21
N THR A 23 3.05 -10.78 -8.75
CA THR A 23 2.57 -9.86 -9.78
C THR A 23 2.22 -10.58 -11.08
N TYR A 24 2.97 -11.62 -11.45
CA TYR A 24 2.67 -12.48 -12.58
C TYR A 24 1.31 -13.18 -12.43
N TYR A 25 1.07 -13.82 -11.29
CA TYR A 25 -0.22 -14.48 -11.03
C TYR A 25 -1.37 -13.47 -11.00
N MET A 26 -1.19 -12.31 -10.38
CA MET A 26 -2.20 -11.26 -10.33
C MET A 26 -2.54 -10.73 -11.74
N ALA A 27 -1.52 -10.46 -12.56
CA ALA A 27 -1.70 -9.98 -13.94
C ALA A 27 -2.37 -11.05 -14.82
N THR A 28 -1.92 -12.30 -14.71
CA THR A 28 -2.45 -13.41 -15.51
C THR A 28 -3.89 -13.73 -15.13
N LEU A 29 -4.23 -13.68 -13.83
CA LEU A 29 -5.61 -13.83 -13.37
C LEU A 29 -6.51 -12.70 -13.88
N SER A 30 -6.03 -11.45 -13.86
CA SER A 30 -6.77 -10.29 -14.35
C SER A 30 -7.03 -10.38 -15.86
N ILE A 31 -5.98 -10.68 -16.64
CA ILE A 31 -6.08 -10.84 -18.11
C ILE A 31 -6.97 -12.03 -18.46
N SER A 32 -6.81 -13.17 -17.79
CA SER A 32 -7.64 -14.35 -18.05
C SER A 32 -9.11 -14.12 -17.72
N THR A 33 -9.40 -13.34 -16.68
CA THR A 33 -10.78 -12.95 -16.33
C THR A 33 -11.35 -11.98 -17.36
N LEU A 34 -10.56 -11.01 -17.83
CA LEU A 34 -10.97 -10.10 -18.90
C LEU A 34 -11.27 -10.85 -20.20
N ILE A 35 -10.42 -11.82 -20.59
CA ILE A 35 -10.64 -12.64 -21.78
C ILE A 35 -11.91 -13.49 -21.62
N LEU A 36 -12.18 -14.04 -20.43
CA LEU A 36 -13.44 -14.74 -20.17
C LEU A 36 -14.66 -13.82 -20.33
N LEU A 37 -14.57 -12.58 -19.87
CA LEU A 37 -15.65 -11.60 -20.02
C LEU A 37 -15.90 -11.26 -21.49
N ILE A 38 -14.84 -11.05 -22.28
CA ILE A 38 -14.94 -10.76 -23.73
C ILE A 38 -15.49 -11.99 -24.49
N LEU A 39 -14.96 -13.18 -24.20
CA LEU A 39 -15.39 -14.40 -24.87
C LEU A 39 -16.81 -14.80 -24.49
N GLN A 40 -17.29 -14.45 -23.29
CA GLN A 40 -18.68 -14.73 -22.90
C GLN A 40 -19.68 -14.09 -23.89
N GLU A 41 -19.38 -12.89 -24.38
CA GLU A 41 -20.24 -12.15 -25.32
C GLU A 41 -20.26 -12.80 -26.73
N ASP A 42 -19.12 -13.29 -27.21
CA ASP A 42 -19.02 -13.99 -28.52
C ASP A 42 -19.58 -15.44 -28.46
N MET A 43 -19.50 -16.07 -27.29
CA MET A 43 -19.95 -17.44 -27.06
C MET A 43 -21.47 -17.58 -27.02
N GLU A 44 -22.19 -16.57 -26.51
CA GLU A 44 -23.66 -16.54 -26.57
C GLU A 44 -24.18 -16.50 -28.01
N GLN A 45 -23.37 -16.02 -28.97
CA GLN A 45 -23.73 -16.01 -30.41
C GLN A 45 -23.35 -17.30 -31.16
N ARG A 46 -22.22 -17.95 -30.82
CA ARG A 46 -21.63 -19.03 -31.64
C ARG A 46 -21.81 -20.45 -31.09
N GLY A 47 -22.25 -20.63 -29.84
CA GLY A 47 -22.54 -21.96 -29.27
C GLY A 47 -21.32 -22.90 -29.08
N ALA A 48 -20.09 -22.36 -29.13
CA ALA A 48 -18.86 -23.16 -29.13
C ALA A 48 -18.33 -23.45 -27.71
N TYR A 49 -19.02 -24.25 -26.90
CA TYR A 49 -18.77 -24.39 -25.45
C TYR A 49 -17.38 -24.95 -25.01
N SER A 50 -16.59 -25.57 -25.88
CA SER A 50 -15.35 -26.26 -25.47
C SER A 50 -14.19 -25.34 -25.08
N PRO A 51 -13.85 -24.24 -25.80
CA PRO A 51 -12.73 -23.37 -25.44
C PRO A 51 -13.03 -22.55 -24.18
N PHE A 52 -14.29 -22.11 -24.00
CA PHE A 52 -14.72 -21.38 -22.80
C PHE A 52 -14.59 -22.22 -21.52
N ARG A 53 -14.97 -23.51 -21.56
CA ARG A 53 -14.80 -24.42 -20.43
C ARG A 53 -13.33 -24.67 -20.09
N LEU A 54 -12.47 -24.79 -21.09
CA LEU A 54 -11.03 -24.95 -20.87
C LEU A 54 -10.42 -23.70 -20.24
N LEU A 55 -10.79 -22.52 -20.74
CA LEU A 55 -10.32 -21.25 -20.21
C LEU A 55 -10.81 -21.02 -18.78
N SER A 56 -12.07 -21.33 -18.47
CA SER A 56 -12.60 -21.17 -17.11
C SER A 56 -11.92 -22.11 -16.11
N CYS A 57 -11.66 -23.36 -16.48
CA CYS A 57 -10.86 -24.29 -15.69
C CYS A 57 -9.42 -23.77 -15.49
N PHE A 58 -8.82 -23.19 -16.52
CA PHE A 58 -7.49 -22.56 -16.43
C PHE A 58 -7.48 -21.38 -15.46
N THR A 59 -8.44 -20.45 -15.58
CA THR A 59 -8.59 -19.32 -14.67
C THR A 59 -8.81 -19.78 -13.21
N ALA A 60 -9.66 -20.77 -12.99
CA ALA A 60 -9.87 -21.35 -11.66
C ALA A 60 -8.59 -21.96 -11.08
N SER A 61 -7.81 -22.66 -11.91
CA SER A 61 -6.52 -23.24 -11.47
C SER A 61 -5.49 -22.17 -11.09
N ILE A 62 -5.46 -21.04 -11.82
CA ILE A 62 -4.61 -19.89 -11.49
C ILE A 62 -5.09 -19.21 -10.21
N ALA A 63 -6.39 -19.04 -10.03
CA ALA A 63 -6.95 -18.45 -8.82
C ALA A 63 -6.58 -19.26 -7.57
N ILE A 64 -6.62 -20.59 -7.65
CA ILE A 64 -6.18 -21.48 -6.56
C ILE A 64 -4.68 -21.32 -6.31
N ALA A 65 -3.85 -21.31 -7.36
CA ALA A 65 -2.41 -21.11 -7.22
C ALA A 65 -2.08 -19.74 -6.57
N PHE A 66 -2.76 -18.68 -7.01
CA PHE A 66 -2.63 -17.34 -6.45
C PHE A 66 -3.04 -17.30 -4.97
N PHE A 67 -4.11 -17.98 -4.58
CA PHE A 67 -4.54 -18.04 -3.18
C PHE A 67 -3.47 -18.66 -2.28
N PHE A 68 -2.85 -19.77 -2.69
CA PHE A 68 -1.77 -20.39 -1.93
C PHE A 68 -0.51 -19.52 -1.88
N GLU A 69 -0.21 -18.78 -2.94
CA GLU A 69 0.93 -17.87 -3.00
C GLU A 69 0.71 -16.61 -2.14
N ALA A 70 -0.52 -16.10 -2.11
CA ALA A 70 -0.93 -14.97 -1.31
C ALA A 70 -0.93 -15.30 0.19
N PHE A 71 -1.18 -16.55 0.57
CA PHE A 71 -1.30 -16.94 1.97
C PHE A 71 0.01 -16.71 2.75
N PRO A 72 -0.02 -15.98 3.88
CA PRO A 72 1.17 -15.58 4.60
C PRO A 72 1.93 -16.77 5.20
N ARG A 73 3.24 -16.86 4.89
CA ARG A 73 4.16 -17.87 5.40
C ARG A 73 4.52 -17.53 6.85
N LYS A 74 4.03 -18.31 7.84
CA LYS A 74 4.10 -17.87 9.25
C LYS A 74 5.20 -18.51 10.09
N ASN A 75 5.85 -19.62 9.70
CA ASN A 75 6.81 -20.32 10.56
C ASN A 75 7.64 -21.39 9.83
N THR A 76 8.13 -21.14 8.62
CA THR A 76 9.00 -22.14 7.97
C THR A 76 10.35 -22.22 8.68
N ARG A 77 11.04 -23.37 8.62
CA ARG A 77 12.39 -23.54 9.19
C ARG A 77 13.35 -22.46 8.65
N VAL A 78 13.24 -22.14 7.36
CA VAL A 78 14.05 -21.10 6.70
C VAL A 78 13.76 -19.73 7.28
N GLN A 79 12.49 -19.36 7.52
CA GLN A 79 12.14 -18.08 8.14
C GLN A 79 12.62 -17.99 9.59
N GLN A 80 12.55 -19.09 10.35
CA GLN A 80 13.05 -19.13 11.73
C GLN A 80 14.58 -18.98 11.78
N LEU A 81 15.30 -19.60 10.83
CA LEU A 81 16.74 -19.44 10.70
C LEU A 81 17.09 -18.02 10.27
N ALA A 82 16.45 -17.48 9.24
CA ALA A 82 16.70 -16.12 8.77
C ALA A 82 16.40 -15.06 9.86
N ARG A 83 15.36 -15.27 10.69
CA ARG A 83 15.09 -14.39 11.85
C ARG A 83 16.20 -14.46 12.90
N LYS A 84 16.83 -15.63 13.10
CA LYS A 84 17.89 -15.83 14.11
C LYS A 84 19.27 -15.41 13.61
N GLU A 85 19.60 -15.69 12.36
CA GLU A 85 20.93 -15.51 11.77
C GLU A 85 21.11 -14.12 11.16
N GLU A 86 20.08 -13.60 10.48
CA GLU A 86 20.15 -12.34 9.74
C GLU A 86 19.38 -11.19 10.42
N ASN A 87 18.74 -11.45 11.56
CA ASN A 87 17.90 -10.49 12.30
C ASN A 87 16.85 -9.77 11.41
N LEU A 88 16.27 -10.49 10.45
CA LEU A 88 15.29 -9.93 9.52
C LEU A 88 13.99 -9.53 10.22
N ASN A 89 13.47 -8.36 9.84
CA ASN A 89 12.21 -7.85 10.36
C ASN A 89 11.01 -8.59 9.77
N ASP A 90 9.89 -8.64 10.50
CA ASP A 90 8.66 -9.30 10.02
C ASP A 90 8.12 -8.72 8.70
N TRP A 91 8.35 -7.43 8.46
CA TRP A 91 8.04 -6.81 7.16
C TRP A 91 8.90 -7.37 6.01
N GLN A 92 10.19 -7.63 6.26
CA GLN A 92 11.12 -8.15 5.24
C GLN A 92 10.76 -9.58 4.85
N LEU A 93 10.30 -10.37 5.83
CA LEU A 93 9.82 -11.75 5.67
C LEU A 93 8.43 -11.82 5.01
N ALA A 94 7.62 -10.76 5.08
CA ALA A 94 6.28 -10.72 4.53
C ALA A 94 6.26 -10.72 2.99
N ASN A 95 5.38 -11.55 2.40
CA ASN A 95 5.06 -11.53 0.97
C ASN A 95 4.25 -10.26 0.60
N LEU A 96 4.08 -10.00 -0.70
CA LEU A 96 3.40 -8.78 -1.16
C LEU A 96 1.96 -8.67 -0.63
N PHE A 97 1.22 -9.77 -0.60
CA PHE A 97 -0.14 -9.78 -0.04
C PHE A 97 -0.16 -9.44 1.46
N SER A 98 0.73 -10.04 2.25
CA SER A 98 0.87 -9.76 3.68
C SER A 98 1.26 -8.31 3.94
N ARG A 99 2.01 -7.67 3.04
CA ARG A 99 2.33 -6.23 3.12
C ARG A 99 1.10 -5.38 2.83
N LEU A 100 0.39 -5.67 1.74
CA LEU A 100 -0.81 -4.92 1.32
C LEU A 100 -2.00 -5.05 2.30
N SER A 101 -2.13 -6.21 2.94
CA SER A 101 -3.18 -6.52 3.92
C SER A 101 -2.77 -6.26 5.38
N PHE A 102 -1.52 -5.81 5.61
CA PHE A 102 -0.94 -5.63 6.94
C PHE A 102 -0.89 -6.89 7.82
N HIS A 103 -1.00 -8.08 7.23
CA HIS A 103 -0.99 -9.33 8.00
C HIS A 103 0.32 -9.55 8.78
N TYR A 104 1.44 -8.97 8.33
CA TYR A 104 2.72 -9.07 9.04
C TYR A 104 2.64 -8.49 10.46
N PHE A 105 1.76 -7.52 10.70
CA PHE A 105 1.55 -6.90 12.00
C PHE A 105 0.71 -7.77 12.96
N GLN A 106 0.01 -8.78 12.46
CA GLN A 106 -0.93 -9.61 13.23
C GLN A 106 -0.27 -10.29 14.45
N HIS A 107 1.01 -10.64 14.37
CA HIS A 107 1.73 -11.26 15.47
C HIS A 107 1.73 -10.36 16.72
N ILE A 108 2.01 -9.08 16.55
CA ILE A 108 2.07 -8.10 17.64
C ILE A 108 0.69 -7.80 18.20
N VAL A 109 -0.32 -7.70 17.35
CA VAL A 109 -1.72 -7.56 17.80
C VAL A 109 -2.10 -8.73 18.72
N SER A 110 -1.67 -9.94 18.36
CA SER A 110 -1.95 -11.14 19.16
C SER A 110 -1.19 -11.12 20.49
N ILE A 111 0.08 -10.68 20.52
CA ILE A 111 0.84 -10.48 21.76
C ILE A 111 0.14 -9.44 22.64
N GLY A 112 -0.22 -8.28 22.08
CA GLY A 112 -0.89 -7.18 22.78
C GLY A 112 -2.24 -7.57 23.39
N ALA A 113 -2.95 -8.54 22.79
CA ALA A 113 -4.17 -9.09 23.34
C ALA A 113 -3.93 -9.97 24.59
N THR A 114 -2.73 -10.55 24.72
CA THR A 114 -2.39 -11.46 25.83
C THR A 114 -1.60 -10.80 26.95
N ARG A 115 -0.72 -9.85 26.60
CA ARG A 115 0.13 -9.13 27.56
C ARG A 115 0.48 -7.72 27.05
N PRO A 116 0.83 -6.78 27.94
CA PRO A 116 1.39 -5.50 27.54
C PRO A 116 2.62 -5.67 26.63
N ILE A 117 2.69 -4.85 25.59
CA ILE A 117 3.78 -4.84 24.61
C ILE A 117 5.00 -4.20 25.26
N THR A 118 6.16 -4.83 25.10
CA THR A 118 7.46 -4.35 25.60
C THR A 118 8.34 -3.86 24.46
N GLY A 119 9.37 -3.06 24.77
CA GLY A 119 10.29 -2.54 23.75
C GLY A 119 10.99 -3.63 22.93
N ASN A 120 11.23 -4.80 23.53
CA ASN A 120 11.84 -5.94 22.84
C ASN A 120 10.92 -6.54 21.76
N ASP A 121 9.61 -6.43 21.92
CA ASP A 121 8.64 -6.98 20.96
C ASP A 121 8.62 -6.18 19.65
N ILE A 122 9.00 -4.91 19.70
CA ILE A 122 8.95 -3.98 18.57
C ILE A 122 10.33 -3.61 18.02
N ALA A 123 11.41 -3.96 18.72
CA ALA A 123 12.78 -3.56 18.38
C ALA A 123 13.19 -3.95 16.94
N ASN A 124 12.75 -5.13 16.49
CA ASN A 124 13.07 -5.68 15.16
C ASN A 124 11.89 -5.53 14.16
N MET A 125 11.04 -4.52 14.34
CA MET A 125 9.93 -4.29 13.41
C MET A 125 10.20 -3.15 12.42
N THR A 126 11.01 -2.19 12.84
CA THR A 126 11.22 -0.95 12.09
C THR A 126 12.07 -1.21 10.86
N PRO A 127 11.53 -1.03 9.64
CA PRO A 127 12.32 -1.22 8.43
C PRO A 127 13.45 -0.18 8.32
N ASP A 128 14.51 -0.55 7.61
CA ASP A 128 15.73 0.26 7.55
C ASP A 128 15.51 1.68 7.03
N TRP A 129 14.63 1.87 6.04
CA TRP A 129 14.35 3.18 5.47
C TRP A 129 13.54 4.09 6.40
N VAL A 130 12.97 3.58 7.49
CA VAL A 130 12.26 4.38 8.50
C VAL A 130 13.20 4.88 9.60
N LYS A 131 14.42 4.33 9.67
CA LYS A 131 15.40 4.70 10.70
C LYS A 131 15.83 6.17 10.56
N THR A 132 16.14 6.78 11.70
CA THR A 132 16.42 8.22 11.79
C THR A 132 17.72 8.61 11.09
N ASP A 133 18.74 7.78 11.13
CA ASP A 133 20.03 7.99 10.47
C ASP A 133 19.88 8.09 8.94
N VAL A 134 19.18 7.14 8.32
CA VAL A 134 18.91 7.12 6.88
C VAL A 134 18.15 8.37 6.44
N ASN A 135 17.07 8.71 7.17
CA ASN A 135 16.24 9.87 6.83
C ASN A 135 16.94 11.20 7.10
N TYR A 136 17.74 11.28 8.17
CA TYR A 136 18.59 12.42 8.44
C TYR A 136 19.56 12.67 7.28
N GLU A 137 20.30 11.64 6.86
CA GLU A 137 21.28 11.77 5.77
C GLU A 137 20.61 12.18 4.47
N HIS A 138 19.47 11.56 4.15
CA HIS A 138 18.69 11.88 2.97
C HIS A 138 18.27 13.36 2.95
N VAL A 139 17.58 13.85 3.99
CA VAL A 139 17.11 15.25 4.05
C VAL A 139 18.28 16.23 4.17
N ALA A 140 19.36 15.88 4.89
CA ALA A 140 20.55 16.70 5.01
C ALA A 140 21.22 16.94 3.65
N MET A 141 21.35 15.89 2.82
CA MET A 141 21.89 16.03 1.47
C MET A 141 21.08 17.01 0.62
N TYR A 142 19.75 16.89 0.63
CA TYR A 142 18.86 17.82 -0.09
C TYR A 142 18.95 19.25 0.47
N TRP A 143 19.13 19.41 1.78
CA TRP A 143 19.29 20.72 2.42
C TRP A 143 20.60 21.41 2.03
N GLU A 144 21.72 20.69 1.97
CA GLU A 144 22.98 21.25 1.49
C GLU A 144 22.90 21.66 0.01
N GLN A 145 22.23 20.86 -0.82
CA GLN A 145 21.98 21.19 -2.22
C GLN A 145 21.09 22.43 -2.36
N ASP A 146 20.02 22.56 -1.56
CA ASP A 146 19.16 23.75 -1.61
C ASP A 146 19.88 25.01 -1.15
N LYS A 147 20.69 24.92 -0.08
CA LYS A 147 21.53 26.03 0.39
C LYS A 147 22.47 26.55 -0.69
N THR A 148 23.21 25.67 -1.36
CA THR A 148 24.15 26.05 -2.43
C THR A 148 23.41 26.67 -3.62
N ARG A 149 22.29 26.07 -4.04
CA ARG A 149 21.44 26.57 -5.14
C ARG A 149 20.84 27.94 -4.84
N CYS A 150 20.34 28.14 -3.62
CA CYS A 150 19.72 29.39 -3.20
C CYS A 150 20.77 30.50 -3.00
N ALA A 151 21.94 30.17 -2.46
CA ALA A 151 23.08 31.10 -2.37
C ALA A 151 23.51 31.62 -3.75
N ALA A 152 23.61 30.74 -4.76
CA ALA A 152 23.92 31.13 -6.14
C ALA A 152 22.87 32.06 -6.77
N LYS A 153 21.63 32.03 -6.26
CA LYS A 153 20.50 32.86 -6.73
C LYS A 153 20.20 34.06 -5.83
N GLY A 154 20.98 34.28 -4.76
CA GLY A 154 20.73 35.31 -3.77
C GLY A 154 19.40 35.16 -3.01
N LYS A 155 18.86 33.94 -2.90
CA LYS A 155 17.59 33.64 -2.21
C LYS A 155 17.84 32.88 -0.91
N GLN A 156 16.89 32.97 0.03
CA GLN A 156 16.90 32.14 1.23
C GLN A 156 16.32 30.74 0.92
N PRO A 157 16.97 29.66 1.37
CA PRO A 157 16.46 28.30 1.20
C PRO A 157 15.23 28.08 2.07
N SER A 158 14.29 27.25 1.60
CA SER A 158 13.09 26.91 2.35
C SER A 158 13.15 25.45 2.79
N PHE A 159 13.11 25.24 4.10
CA PHE A 159 13.18 23.90 4.68
C PHE A 159 11.98 23.04 4.27
N LEU A 160 10.78 23.62 4.26
CA LEU A 160 9.55 22.92 3.86
C LEU A 160 9.66 22.35 2.45
N TRP A 161 10.06 23.19 1.49
CA TRP A 161 10.22 22.77 0.09
C TRP A 161 11.36 21.77 -0.09
N THR A 162 12.41 21.87 0.72
CA THR A 162 13.52 20.90 0.71
C THR A 162 13.03 19.50 1.11
N VAL A 163 12.30 19.40 2.22
CA VAL A 163 11.74 18.12 2.70
C VAL A 163 10.76 17.54 1.68
N MET A 164 9.86 18.36 1.13
CA MET A 164 8.95 17.94 0.06
C MET A 164 9.70 17.45 -1.19
N SER A 165 10.80 18.12 -1.56
CA SER A 165 11.64 17.71 -2.68
C SER A 165 12.41 16.41 -2.41
N ALA A 166 12.79 16.14 -1.16
CA ALA A 166 13.46 14.90 -0.79
C ALA A 166 12.54 13.69 -1.01
N TYR A 167 11.26 13.79 -0.64
CA TYR A 167 10.29 12.69 -0.75
C TYR A 167 9.40 12.74 -2.01
N LYS A 168 9.70 13.62 -2.97
CA LYS A 168 8.82 13.92 -4.12
C LYS A 168 8.40 12.69 -4.94
N SER A 169 9.31 11.73 -5.14
CA SER A 169 9.04 10.53 -5.95
C SER A 169 8.05 9.60 -5.25
N GLN A 170 8.23 9.39 -3.95
CA GLN A 170 7.33 8.60 -3.12
C GLN A 170 5.96 9.28 -3.03
N ILE A 171 5.93 10.59 -2.77
CA ILE A 171 4.69 11.38 -2.76
C ILE A 171 3.96 11.24 -4.09
N ALA A 172 4.64 11.43 -5.23
CA ALA A 172 4.01 11.33 -6.55
C ALA A 172 3.34 9.97 -6.80
N ILE A 173 4.05 8.87 -6.51
CA ILE A 173 3.52 7.50 -6.68
C ILE A 173 2.27 7.29 -5.82
N ILE A 174 2.33 7.70 -4.54
CA ILE A 174 1.22 7.53 -3.61
C ILE A 174 0.02 8.36 -4.04
N MET A 175 0.24 9.61 -4.49
CA MET A 175 -0.82 10.48 -4.99
C MET A 175 -1.51 9.87 -6.21
N THR A 176 -0.75 9.29 -7.15
CA THR A 176 -1.34 8.58 -8.30
C THR A 176 -2.19 7.38 -7.87
N ILE A 177 -1.70 6.56 -6.95
CA ILE A 177 -2.45 5.39 -6.44
C ILE A 177 -3.74 5.85 -5.73
N ARG A 178 -3.68 6.92 -4.94
CA ARG A 178 -4.85 7.46 -4.23
C ARG A 178 -5.88 8.03 -5.19
N LEU A 179 -5.46 8.76 -6.23
CA LEU A 179 -6.37 9.27 -7.26
C LEU A 179 -7.14 8.14 -7.95
N LEU A 180 -6.45 7.05 -8.30
CA LEU A 180 -7.09 5.84 -8.84
C LEU A 180 -8.07 5.22 -7.82
N GLY A 181 -7.69 5.18 -6.54
CA GLY A 181 -8.56 4.74 -5.45
C GLY A 181 -9.86 5.54 -5.37
N TYR A 182 -9.79 6.86 -5.47
CA TYR A 182 -10.99 7.72 -5.49
C TYR A 182 -11.84 7.51 -6.74
N SER A 183 -11.24 7.28 -7.91
CA SER A 183 -12.00 6.91 -9.11
C SER A 183 -12.79 5.61 -8.89
N LEU A 184 -12.18 4.60 -8.26
CA LEU A 184 -12.86 3.35 -7.90
C LEU A 184 -13.97 3.57 -6.85
N GLN A 185 -13.81 4.53 -5.94
CA GLN A 185 -14.85 4.90 -4.98
C GLN A 185 -16.13 5.37 -5.67
N TYR A 186 -16.01 6.18 -6.73
CA TYR A 186 -17.15 6.64 -7.53
C TYR A 186 -17.75 5.56 -8.45
N MET A 187 -16.99 4.51 -8.79
CA MET A 187 -17.54 3.38 -9.54
C MET A 187 -18.60 2.62 -8.74
N SER A 188 -18.46 2.53 -7.42
CA SER A 188 -19.40 1.82 -6.53
C SER A 188 -20.85 2.33 -6.66
N PRO A 189 -21.17 3.63 -6.50
CA PRO A 189 -22.53 4.15 -6.66
C PRO A 189 -23.06 4.05 -8.10
N ILE A 190 -22.20 4.15 -9.12
CA ILE A 190 -22.61 3.97 -10.53
C ILE A 190 -23.09 2.53 -10.76
N LEU A 191 -22.30 1.54 -10.31
CA LEU A 191 -22.66 0.13 -10.40
C LEU A 191 -23.90 -0.20 -9.58
N PHE A 192 -24.07 0.44 -8.41
CA PHE A 192 -25.28 0.31 -7.62
C PHE A 192 -26.52 0.81 -8.35
N GLY A 193 -26.44 1.95 -9.06
CA GLY A 193 -27.52 2.43 -9.90
C GLY A 193 -27.88 1.47 -11.04
N GLN A 194 -26.87 0.85 -11.67
CA GLN A 194 -27.08 -0.19 -12.68
C GLN A 194 -27.74 -1.45 -12.11
N LEU A 195 -27.36 -1.85 -10.88
CA LEU A 195 -27.98 -2.97 -10.19
C LEU A 195 -29.46 -2.71 -9.89
N LEU A 196 -29.80 -1.50 -9.43
CA LEU A 196 -31.19 -1.11 -9.19
C LEU A 196 -32.01 -1.12 -10.48
N LYS A 197 -31.44 -0.62 -11.59
CA LYS A 197 -32.08 -0.69 -12.90
C LYS A 197 -32.32 -2.14 -13.32
N PHE A 198 -31.32 -3.01 -13.18
CA PHE A 198 -31.45 -4.44 -13.46
C PHE A 198 -32.58 -5.10 -12.64
N ILE A 199 -32.66 -4.81 -11.33
CA ILE A 199 -33.73 -5.33 -10.47
C ILE A 199 -35.11 -4.81 -10.92
N GLY A 200 -35.20 -3.54 -11.31
CA GLY A 200 -36.42 -2.93 -11.82
C GLY A 200 -36.89 -3.59 -13.13
N ASP A 201 -35.99 -3.77 -14.09
CA ASP A 201 -36.29 -4.40 -15.38
C ASP A 201 -36.66 -5.88 -15.21
N TYR A 202 -35.97 -6.60 -14.32
CA TYR A 202 -36.31 -7.98 -13.95
C TYR A 202 -37.72 -8.07 -13.33
N SER A 203 -38.06 -7.17 -12.41
CA SER A 203 -39.38 -7.15 -11.77
C SER A 203 -40.50 -6.85 -12.77
N LYS A 204 -40.26 -5.97 -13.76
CA LYS A 204 -41.23 -5.66 -14.83
C LYS A 204 -41.42 -6.85 -15.77
N ALA A 205 -40.33 -7.43 -16.28
CA ALA A 205 -40.42 -8.58 -17.19
C ALA A 205 -41.20 -9.74 -16.56
N VAL A 206 -40.98 -10.03 -15.27
CA VAL A 206 -41.73 -11.06 -14.53
C VAL A 206 -43.22 -10.71 -14.39
N LYS A 207 -43.57 -9.42 -14.22
CA LYS A 207 -44.98 -8.97 -14.14
C LYS A 207 -45.69 -8.99 -15.49
N ASP A 208 -44.99 -8.61 -16.55
CA ASP A 208 -45.52 -8.46 -17.90
C ASP A 208 -45.48 -9.79 -18.68
N GLY A 209 -44.88 -10.84 -18.10
CA GLY A 209 -44.77 -12.17 -18.71
C GLY A 209 -43.71 -12.27 -19.81
N GLU A 210 -42.80 -11.29 -19.88
CA GLU A 210 -41.66 -11.27 -20.81
C GLU A 210 -40.48 -12.09 -20.26
N GLU A 211 -39.56 -12.48 -21.14
CA GLU A 211 -38.35 -13.19 -20.73
C GLU A 211 -37.44 -12.25 -19.91
N PRO A 212 -37.16 -12.56 -18.62
CA PRO A 212 -36.40 -11.66 -17.77
C PRO A 212 -34.93 -11.60 -18.18
N PRO A 213 -34.24 -10.47 -17.92
CA PRO A 213 -32.82 -10.35 -18.19
C PRO A 213 -32.02 -11.40 -17.41
N SER A 214 -30.99 -11.95 -18.04
CA SER A 214 -30.18 -13.04 -17.50
C SER A 214 -29.61 -12.68 -16.12
N MET A 215 -29.80 -13.57 -15.14
CA MET A 215 -29.32 -13.39 -13.76
C MET A 215 -27.79 -13.24 -13.67
N LYS A 216 -27.07 -13.73 -14.69
CA LYS A 216 -25.61 -13.57 -14.82
C LYS A 216 -25.19 -12.10 -14.84
N VAL A 217 -25.99 -11.21 -15.45
CA VAL A 217 -25.71 -9.77 -15.52
C VAL A 217 -25.78 -9.15 -14.13
N GLY A 218 -26.80 -9.50 -13.34
CA GLY A 218 -26.92 -9.07 -11.95
C GLY A 218 -25.71 -9.50 -11.10
N PHE A 219 -25.32 -10.78 -11.19
CA PHE A 219 -24.12 -11.27 -10.49
C PHE A 219 -22.83 -10.60 -10.96
N ALA A 220 -22.70 -10.29 -12.25
CA ALA A 220 -21.54 -9.57 -12.78
C ALA A 220 -21.45 -8.14 -12.23
N ILE A 221 -22.58 -7.41 -12.16
CA ILE A 221 -22.63 -6.05 -11.59
C ILE A 221 -22.26 -6.09 -10.10
N THR A 222 -22.83 -7.01 -9.33
CA THR A 222 -22.51 -7.16 -7.90
C THR A 222 -21.05 -7.58 -7.69
N GLY A 223 -20.51 -8.48 -8.52
CA GLY A 223 -19.11 -8.88 -8.47
C GLY A 223 -18.15 -7.72 -8.79
N ALA A 224 -18.45 -6.94 -9.83
CA ALA A 224 -17.69 -5.73 -10.18
C ALA A 224 -17.74 -4.68 -9.06
N MET A 225 -18.89 -4.54 -8.40
CA MET A 225 -19.06 -3.66 -7.25
C MET A 225 -18.23 -4.14 -6.05
N LEU A 226 -18.24 -5.43 -5.73
CA LEU A 226 -17.41 -5.97 -4.66
C LEU A 226 -15.92 -5.72 -4.93
N PHE A 227 -15.46 -6.02 -6.15
CA PHE A 227 -14.08 -5.82 -6.55
C PHE A 227 -13.65 -4.35 -6.49
N SER A 228 -14.48 -3.43 -7.00
CA SER A 228 -14.18 -1.99 -6.98
C SER A 228 -14.06 -1.45 -5.56
N ASN A 229 -14.93 -1.86 -4.64
CA ASN A 229 -14.87 -1.47 -3.23
C ASN A 229 -13.62 -2.02 -2.54
N ILE A 230 -13.28 -3.30 -2.76
CA ILE A 230 -12.06 -3.90 -2.19
C ILE A 230 -10.82 -3.17 -2.71
N ALA A 231 -10.69 -2.99 -4.04
CA ALA A 231 -9.55 -2.32 -4.65
C ALA A 231 -9.41 -0.86 -4.18
N CYS A 232 -10.53 -0.13 -4.08
CA CYS A 232 -10.58 1.20 -3.50
C CYS A 232 -10.03 1.20 -2.06
N GLN A 233 -10.53 0.30 -1.20
CA GLN A 233 -10.10 0.24 0.19
C GLN A 233 -8.59 -0.07 0.31
N PHE A 234 -8.08 -1.01 -0.49
CA PHE A 234 -6.64 -1.32 -0.51
C PHE A 234 -5.81 -0.09 -0.91
N ALA A 235 -6.21 0.63 -1.96
CA ALA A 235 -5.49 1.82 -2.43
C ALA A 235 -5.49 2.94 -1.37
N LEU A 236 -6.64 3.22 -0.75
CA LEU A 236 -6.77 4.28 0.24
C LEU A 236 -6.04 3.93 1.55
N SER A 237 -6.17 2.71 2.07
CA SER A 237 -5.51 2.29 3.32
C SER A 237 -4.00 2.22 3.16
N ASN A 238 -3.48 1.63 2.07
CA ASN A 238 -2.03 1.60 1.83
C ASN A 238 -1.48 3.00 1.58
N GLY A 239 -2.21 3.84 0.81
CA GLY A 239 -1.82 5.21 0.58
C GLY A 239 -1.79 6.05 1.86
N LEU A 240 -2.71 5.81 2.81
CA LEU A 240 -2.69 6.47 4.12
C LEU A 240 -1.46 6.03 4.93
N GLN A 241 -1.22 4.73 5.05
CA GLN A 241 -0.09 4.19 5.80
C GLN A 241 1.25 4.77 5.33
N ILE A 242 1.51 4.77 4.02
CA ILE A 242 2.79 5.24 3.47
C ILE A 242 2.94 6.75 3.67
N MET A 243 1.86 7.53 3.53
CA MET A 243 1.90 8.97 3.81
C MET A 243 2.19 9.26 5.28
N THR A 244 1.54 8.56 6.21
CA THR A 244 1.83 8.71 7.65
C THR A 244 3.28 8.33 7.96
N GLU A 245 3.80 7.28 7.33
CA GLU A 245 5.19 6.88 7.46
C GLU A 245 6.17 7.96 6.97
N LEU A 246 5.89 8.57 5.81
CA LEU A 246 6.63 9.73 5.29
C LEU A 246 6.62 10.91 6.27
N GLY A 247 5.48 11.18 6.91
CA GLY A 247 5.37 12.19 7.96
C GLY A 247 6.29 11.89 9.15
N CYS A 248 6.31 10.64 9.60
CA CYS A 248 7.21 10.19 10.66
C CYS A 248 8.69 10.29 10.27
N GLN A 249 9.04 9.94 9.03
CA GLN A 249 10.40 10.07 8.50
C GLN A 249 10.84 11.54 8.44
N ALA A 250 9.99 12.42 7.93
CA ALA A 250 10.24 13.86 7.89
C ALA A 250 10.41 14.47 9.29
N ARG A 251 9.55 14.07 10.25
CA ARG A 251 9.68 14.44 11.66
C ARG A 251 11.02 13.99 12.25
N ALA A 252 11.37 12.71 12.10
CA ALA A 252 12.60 12.15 12.63
C ALA A 252 13.85 12.86 12.08
N ALA A 253 13.88 13.10 10.76
CA ALA A 253 14.95 13.85 10.13
C ALA A 253 15.03 15.30 10.65
N THR A 254 13.88 15.97 10.80
CA THR A 254 13.80 17.35 11.31
C THR A 254 14.33 17.45 12.75
N VAL A 255 13.90 16.56 13.64
CA VAL A 255 14.41 16.51 15.02
C VAL A 255 15.91 16.26 15.05
N ALA A 256 16.41 15.31 14.26
CA ALA A 256 17.84 15.01 14.18
C ALA A 256 18.67 16.20 13.66
N LEU A 257 18.16 16.93 12.66
CA LEU A 257 18.78 18.14 12.11
C LEU A 257 18.83 19.27 13.15
N ILE A 258 17.72 19.53 13.84
CA ILE A 258 17.65 20.55 14.90
C ILE A 258 18.61 20.19 16.03
N TYR A 259 18.62 18.94 16.48
CA TYR A 259 19.53 18.45 17.53
C TYR A 259 20.99 18.66 17.15
N ARG A 260 21.40 18.22 15.94
CA ARG A 260 22.78 18.41 15.45
C ARG A 260 23.15 19.88 15.28
N LYS A 261 22.20 20.73 14.87
CA LYS A 261 22.43 22.18 14.76
C LYS A 261 22.60 22.80 16.15
N ALA A 262 21.79 22.41 17.13
CA ALA A 262 21.84 22.91 18.50
C ALA A 262 23.20 22.65 19.16
N LEU A 263 23.78 21.46 18.93
CA LEU A 263 25.12 21.11 19.40
C LEU A 263 26.23 22.00 18.83
N LYS A 264 26.01 22.61 17.66
CA LYS A 264 26.98 23.46 16.95
C LYS A 264 26.67 24.97 17.05
N LEU A 265 25.66 25.37 17.82
CA LEU A 265 25.32 26.78 17.99
C LEU A 265 26.41 27.51 18.78
N SER A 266 26.82 28.67 18.28
CA SER A 266 27.72 29.59 18.98
C SER A 266 27.04 30.17 20.23
N PRO A 267 27.79 30.63 21.24
CA PRO A 267 27.21 31.25 22.43
C PRO A 267 26.29 32.43 22.12
N GLN A 268 26.66 33.26 21.12
CA GLN A 268 25.83 34.39 20.67
C GLN A 268 24.51 33.92 20.05
N ALA A 269 24.52 32.87 19.22
CA ALA A 269 23.31 32.33 18.63
C ALA A 269 22.42 31.59 19.65
N ARG A 270 22.99 31.09 20.76
CA ARG A 270 22.22 30.54 21.89
C ARG A 270 21.50 31.61 22.71
N GLN A 271 21.96 32.86 22.68
CA GLN A 271 21.23 33.96 23.32
C GLN A 271 19.97 34.34 22.54
N SER A 272 19.95 34.16 21.22
CA SER A 272 18.77 34.41 20.37
C SER A 272 17.81 33.23 20.25
N SER A 273 18.19 32.04 20.69
CA SER A 273 17.35 30.84 20.65
C SER A 273 17.54 30.06 21.95
N SER A 274 16.60 30.24 22.87
CA SER A 274 16.60 29.61 24.17
C SER A 274 16.50 28.08 24.04
N LEU A 275 16.98 27.35 25.06
CA LEU A 275 16.84 25.90 25.10
C LEU A 275 15.36 25.47 25.00
N GLY A 276 14.46 26.24 25.63
CA GLY A 276 13.02 26.04 25.57
C GLY A 276 12.47 26.13 24.15
N GLU A 277 12.84 27.16 23.40
CA GLU A 277 12.43 27.33 22.00
C GLU A 277 12.95 26.18 21.11
N ILE A 278 14.21 25.77 21.27
CA ILE A 278 14.77 24.64 20.52
C ILE A 278 14.00 23.35 20.82
N THR A 279 13.72 23.07 22.10
CA THR A 279 12.91 21.90 22.47
C THR A 279 11.48 22.00 21.97
N ASN A 280 10.90 23.20 21.92
CA ASN A 280 9.57 23.43 21.37
C ASN A 280 9.53 23.14 19.86
N HIS A 281 10.54 23.58 19.10
CA HIS A 281 10.66 23.24 17.68
C HIS A 281 10.76 21.72 17.45
N MET A 282 11.47 20.99 18.31
CA MET A 282 11.58 19.53 18.21
C MET A 282 10.31 18.78 18.62
N ALA A 283 9.56 19.30 19.60
CA ALA A 283 8.39 18.61 20.15
C ALA A 283 7.06 18.99 19.46
N VAL A 284 6.90 20.26 19.09
CA VAL A 284 5.64 20.81 18.55
C VAL A 284 5.72 20.98 17.05
N ASP A 285 6.73 21.71 16.56
CA ASP A 285 6.80 22.05 15.14
C ASP A 285 7.16 20.84 14.28
N ALA A 286 8.08 19.99 14.74
CA ALA A 286 8.40 18.77 14.02
C ALA A 286 7.24 17.76 13.97
N GLU A 287 6.35 17.77 14.96
CA GLU A 287 5.15 16.91 14.99
C GLU A 287 4.19 17.27 13.85
N LYS A 288 4.17 18.53 13.41
CA LYS A 288 3.32 18.99 12.30
C LYS A 288 3.60 18.28 10.98
N TRP A 289 4.76 17.66 10.80
CA TRP A 289 5.02 16.81 9.64
C TRP A 289 4.11 15.59 9.58
N VAL A 290 3.84 14.97 10.72
CA VAL A 290 2.97 13.78 10.82
C VAL A 290 1.52 14.19 10.55
N ASP A 291 1.04 15.24 11.22
CA ASP A 291 -0.29 15.82 11.00
C ASP A 291 -0.48 16.17 9.52
N ALA A 292 0.43 16.98 8.96
CA ALA A 292 0.36 17.44 7.59
C ALA A 292 0.40 16.30 6.58
N SER A 293 1.20 15.25 6.81
CA SER A 293 1.29 14.11 5.89
C SER A 293 -0.06 13.40 5.68
N THR A 294 -0.92 13.40 6.70
CA THR A 294 -2.25 12.77 6.66
C THR A 294 -3.24 13.61 5.85
N PHE A 295 -3.19 14.94 6.00
CA PHE A 295 -4.11 15.86 5.32
C PHE A 295 -3.62 16.33 3.95
N PHE A 296 -2.32 16.29 3.67
CA PHE A 296 -1.74 16.77 2.42
C PHE A 296 -2.35 16.12 1.17
N PRO A 297 -2.56 14.79 1.11
CA PRO A 297 -3.24 14.18 -0.03
C PRO A 297 -4.65 14.73 -0.24
N MET A 298 -5.39 14.99 0.84
CA MET A 298 -6.76 15.51 0.79
C MET A 298 -6.82 16.88 0.11
N LEU A 299 -5.82 17.75 0.31
CA LEU A 299 -5.76 19.06 -0.36
C LEU A 299 -5.74 18.95 -1.90
N ILE A 300 -5.16 17.88 -2.43
CA ILE A 300 -5.02 17.67 -3.87
C ILE A 300 -6.19 16.85 -4.43
N THR A 301 -6.72 15.90 -3.65
CA THR A 301 -7.74 14.96 -4.16
C THR A 301 -9.19 15.35 -3.88
N THR A 302 -9.43 16.34 -3.02
CA THR A 302 -10.80 16.78 -2.65
C THR A 302 -11.42 17.79 -3.62
N PRO A 303 -10.68 18.79 -4.14
CA PRO A 303 -11.19 19.67 -5.19
C PRO A 303 -11.56 18.89 -6.46
#